data_AF-A0A072PN21-F1
#
_entry.id   AF-A0A072PN21-F1
#
_cell.length_a   1.000
_cell.length_b   1.000
_cell.length_c   1.000
_cell.angle_alpha   90.00
_cell.angle_beta   90.00
_cell.angle_gamma   90.00
#
_symmetry.space_group_name_H-M   'P 1'
#
loop_
_entity.id
_entity.type
_entity.pdbx_description
1 polymer ?
#
loop_
_entity_poly.entity_id
_entity_poly.type
_entity_poly.pdbx_seq_one_letter_code
_entity_poly.pdbx_strand_id
1 'polypeptide(L)'
;MLTAQLHGTNSGHQDPSWYATYNTVLAFGCRITLAKTLSYSKTVEASMAFFENALSVQSDILQCRSSIISVRALTLMAYYTEAIGSPHLEYILASNAMRLAISKGLHRQPATSWNISEQDTRQRNRLFWNIYALDRQISHRSGRPPAIDDDDISCQVPNTLSPGENINIPFTTICVKLHQILSHAYKRLSTARALQQSTAELLKAVTELDQELVTFKQSIEHLITLDEPLDEQRVLATMPTFQLLMLHFLYYGLLFEIHGPLMLPWFDCTMIKQLESFRSQVDRSCALVAKTARAAILATRLVRLDANCPVLDPTSETVQSDLKLMEIAAGYGSRVEFESDGSISCTFIREFTHFAYTAVDRAKLHLSHHGVPDPESADVGGVPVDGGESLMDVDLSSYDQQYFREVSHLPCTAIGVPTKFSV
;
A
#
# COMPACT_ATOMS: atom_id res chain seq x y z
N MET A 1 -5.65 27.96 11.17
CA MET A 1 -5.83 27.72 9.72
C MET A 1 -7.20 27.15 9.35
N LEU A 2 -7.89 26.41 10.23
CA LEU A 2 -9.27 25.90 9.99
C LEU A 2 -10.38 26.97 9.98
N THR A 3 -10.14 28.16 10.52
CA THR A 3 -11.15 29.22 10.63
C THR A 3 -11.27 30.14 9.41
N ALA A 4 -10.30 30.13 8.49
CA ALA A 4 -10.29 31.07 7.36
C ALA A 4 -11.13 30.60 6.15
N GLN A 5 -11.61 29.35 6.14
CA GLN A 5 -12.46 28.81 5.06
C GLN A 5 -13.97 28.86 5.38
N LEU A 6 -14.37 29.37 6.55
CA LEU A 6 -15.77 29.45 6.98
C LEU A 6 -16.54 30.67 6.43
N HIS A 7 -15.90 31.54 5.65
CA HIS A 7 -16.53 32.75 5.10
C HIS A 7 -16.62 32.74 3.57
N GLY A 8 -17.06 31.62 3.01
CA GLY A 8 -17.45 31.51 1.61
C GLY A 8 -18.80 30.84 1.47
N THR A 9 -19.88 31.64 1.56
CA THR A 9 -21.27 31.35 1.12
C THR A 9 -21.98 30.11 1.72
N ASN A 10 -23.26 30.27 2.06
CA ASN A 10 -24.19 29.27 2.63
C ASN A 10 -24.48 28.03 1.73
N SER A 11 -23.52 27.53 0.94
CA SER A 11 -23.64 26.37 0.05
C SER A 11 -22.75 25.18 0.46
N GLY A 12 -21.96 25.30 1.53
CA GLY A 12 -21.00 24.26 1.94
C GLY A 12 -21.63 22.92 2.34
N HIS A 13 -22.91 22.88 2.72
CA HIS A 13 -23.63 21.63 3.02
C HIS A 13 -24.17 20.92 1.76
N GLN A 14 -24.05 21.52 0.57
CA GLN A 14 -24.60 20.95 -0.68
C GLN A 14 -23.53 20.40 -1.64
N ASP A 15 -22.23 20.61 -1.42
CA ASP A 15 -21.19 20.01 -2.28
C ASP A 15 -20.82 18.60 -1.77
N PRO A 16 -21.14 17.53 -2.52
CA PRO A 16 -20.77 16.16 -2.19
C PRO A 16 -19.27 16.01 -1.87
N SER A 17 -18.42 16.75 -2.60
CA SER A 17 -16.96 16.67 -2.47
C SER A 17 -16.49 17.22 -1.13
N TRP A 18 -17.06 18.34 -0.71
CA TRP A 18 -16.76 18.93 0.59
C TRP A 18 -17.30 18.06 1.73
N TYR A 19 -18.52 17.54 1.59
CA TYR A 19 -19.12 16.64 2.57
C TYR A 19 -18.28 15.38 2.80
N ALA A 20 -17.82 14.73 1.73
CA ALA A 20 -16.93 13.57 1.84
C ALA A 20 -15.56 13.94 2.43
N THR A 21 -14.98 15.08 2.02
CA THR A 21 -13.71 15.58 2.59
C THR A 21 -13.84 15.77 4.10
N TYR A 22 -14.87 16.48 4.53
CA TYR A 22 -15.13 16.77 5.94
C TYR A 22 -15.30 15.50 6.77
N ASN A 23 -16.16 14.59 6.31
CA ASN A 23 -16.41 13.33 7.00
C ASN A 23 -15.16 12.42 7.04
N THR A 24 -14.37 12.36 5.97
CA THR A 24 -13.11 11.60 5.96
C THR A 24 -12.10 12.18 6.95
N VAL A 25 -12.01 13.51 7.06
CA VAL A 25 -11.15 14.17 8.06
C VAL A 25 -11.64 13.87 9.48
N LEU A 26 -12.96 13.86 9.73
CA LEU A 26 -13.51 13.43 11.01
C LEU A 26 -13.19 11.97 11.31
N ALA A 27 -13.27 11.08 10.32
CA ALA A 27 -12.92 9.67 10.47
C ALA A 27 -11.45 9.51 10.90
N PHE A 28 -10.51 10.19 10.23
CA PHE A 28 -9.10 10.23 10.64
C PHE A 28 -8.91 10.81 12.04
N GLY A 29 -9.55 11.94 12.34
CA GLY A 29 -9.45 12.60 13.65
C GLY A 29 -9.98 11.73 14.79
N CYS A 30 -11.08 11.01 14.55
CA CYS A 30 -11.66 10.02 15.44
C CYS A 30 -10.63 8.91 15.73
N ARG A 31 -10.05 8.30 14.70
CA ARG A 31 -9.02 7.25 14.86
C ARG A 31 -7.80 7.74 15.63
N ILE A 32 -7.18 8.83 15.20
CA ILE A 32 -5.97 9.37 15.83
C ILE A 32 -6.20 9.69 17.31
N THR A 33 -7.39 10.18 17.66
CA THR A 33 -7.74 10.53 19.04
C THR A 33 -8.00 9.28 19.88
N LEU A 34 -8.85 8.37 19.38
CA LEU A 34 -9.25 7.16 20.09
C LEU A 34 -8.12 6.12 20.16
N ALA A 35 -7.18 6.10 19.22
CA ALA A 35 -6.05 5.18 19.24
C ALA A 35 -5.10 5.38 20.43
N LYS A 36 -5.23 6.50 21.14
CA LYS A 36 -4.51 6.75 22.40
C LYS A 36 -5.06 5.94 23.58
N THR A 37 -6.30 5.44 23.48
CA THR A 37 -7.02 4.80 24.60
C THR A 37 -7.69 3.47 24.22
N LEU A 38 -8.05 3.28 22.95
CA LEU A 38 -8.79 2.12 22.46
C LEU A 38 -7.92 1.22 21.56
N SER A 39 -8.38 -0.02 21.35
CA SER A 39 -7.77 -0.96 20.41
C SER A 39 -8.10 -0.63 18.95
N TYR A 40 -7.30 -1.16 18.02
CA TYR A 40 -7.49 -0.97 16.57
C TYR A 40 -8.95 -1.18 16.13
N SER A 41 -9.53 -2.36 16.43
CA SER A 41 -10.91 -2.71 16.06
C SER A 41 -11.94 -1.67 16.50
N LYS A 42 -11.85 -1.22 17.76
CA LYS A 42 -12.79 -0.23 18.32
C LYS A 42 -12.60 1.15 17.69
N THR A 43 -11.36 1.52 17.34
CA THR A 43 -11.12 2.79 16.63
C THR A 43 -11.68 2.77 15.21
N VAL A 44 -11.58 1.63 14.51
CA VAL A 44 -12.13 1.45 13.16
C VAL A 44 -13.66 1.52 13.22
N GLU A 45 -14.28 0.76 14.12
CA GLU A 45 -15.73 0.77 14.33
C GLU A 45 -16.25 2.19 14.61
N ALA A 46 -15.64 2.91 15.55
CA ALA A 46 -16.06 4.26 15.94
C ALA A 46 -15.85 5.32 14.84
N SER A 47 -14.92 5.10 13.91
CA SER A 47 -14.66 6.02 12.80
C SER A 47 -15.44 5.66 11.54
N MET A 48 -15.96 4.44 11.45
CA MET A 48 -16.64 3.93 10.26
C MET A 48 -17.89 4.74 9.91
N ALA A 49 -18.69 5.15 10.90
CA ALA A 49 -19.88 5.97 10.65
C ALA A 49 -19.58 7.28 9.90
N PHE A 50 -18.45 7.92 10.20
CA PHE A 50 -18.01 9.10 9.44
C PHE A 50 -17.56 8.70 8.03
N PHE A 51 -16.85 7.59 7.88
CA PHE A 51 -16.40 7.15 6.56
C PHE A 51 -17.56 6.69 5.66
N GLU A 52 -18.59 6.05 6.22
CA GLU A 52 -19.84 5.68 5.53
C GLU A 52 -20.58 6.92 5.00
N ASN A 53 -20.59 8.02 5.76
CA ASN A 53 -21.09 9.31 5.26
C ASN A 53 -20.28 9.81 4.06
N ALA A 54 -18.96 9.60 4.02
CA ALA A 54 -18.15 9.97 2.85
C ALA A 54 -18.43 9.06 1.65
N LEU A 55 -18.64 7.75 1.89
CA LEU A 55 -18.98 6.77 0.86
C LEU A 55 -20.37 7.00 0.26
N SER A 56 -21.34 7.47 1.05
CA SER A 56 -22.72 7.68 0.60
C SER A 56 -22.84 8.67 -0.57
N VAL A 57 -21.88 9.60 -0.69
CA VAL A 57 -21.81 10.60 -1.75
C VAL A 57 -20.72 10.31 -2.80
N GLN A 58 -20.04 9.16 -2.72
CA GLN A 58 -18.96 8.80 -3.64
C GLN A 58 -19.43 8.79 -5.10
N SER A 59 -20.59 8.20 -5.37
CA SER A 59 -21.17 8.15 -6.72
C SER A 59 -21.42 9.55 -7.28
N ASP A 60 -21.93 10.47 -6.47
CA ASP A 60 -22.18 11.85 -6.87
C ASP A 60 -20.88 12.58 -7.21
N ILE A 61 -19.81 12.36 -6.43
CA ILE A 61 -18.48 12.92 -6.69
C ILE A 61 -17.92 12.46 -8.04
N LEU A 62 -18.20 11.21 -8.43
CA LEU A 62 -17.72 10.61 -9.69
C LEU A 62 -18.57 11.03 -10.89
N GLN A 63 -19.88 11.19 -10.72
CA GLN A 63 -20.83 11.42 -11.82
C GLN A 63 -21.10 12.90 -12.09
N CYS A 64 -21.01 13.77 -11.08
CA CYS A 64 -21.28 15.20 -11.24
C CYS A 64 -20.08 15.98 -11.80
N ARG A 65 -20.26 17.30 -12.00
CA ARG A 65 -19.15 18.21 -12.38
C ARG A 65 -18.06 18.19 -11.32
N SER A 66 -17.06 17.33 -11.53
CA SER A 66 -15.96 17.14 -10.61
C SER A 66 -15.10 18.40 -10.48
N SER A 67 -14.69 18.70 -9.25
CA SER A 67 -13.81 19.82 -8.92
C SER A 67 -12.46 19.29 -8.42
N ILE A 68 -11.50 20.18 -8.16
CA ILE A 68 -10.27 19.79 -7.47
C ILE A 68 -10.56 19.27 -6.05
N ILE A 69 -11.66 19.70 -5.43
CA ILE A 69 -12.12 19.22 -4.13
C ILE A 69 -12.57 17.76 -4.26
N SER A 70 -13.24 17.39 -5.35
CA SER A 70 -13.60 15.99 -5.65
C SER A 70 -12.37 15.08 -5.69
N VAL A 71 -11.29 15.55 -6.34
CA VAL A 71 -10.02 14.81 -6.37
C VAL A 71 -9.45 14.66 -4.96
N ARG A 72 -9.38 15.76 -4.19
CA ARG A 72 -8.90 15.74 -2.79
C ARG A 72 -9.71 14.78 -1.91
N ALA A 73 -11.04 14.80 -2.04
CA ALA A 73 -11.94 13.93 -1.30
C ALA A 73 -11.61 12.46 -1.54
N LEU A 74 -11.56 12.03 -2.80
CA LEU A 74 -11.23 10.65 -3.17
C LEU A 74 -9.82 10.25 -2.73
N THR A 75 -8.84 11.16 -2.83
CA THR A 75 -7.47 10.91 -2.34
C THR A 75 -7.47 10.67 -0.83
N LEU A 76 -8.17 11.50 -0.05
CA LEU A 76 -8.27 11.32 1.40
C LEU A 76 -9.00 10.03 1.76
N MET A 77 -10.08 9.71 1.05
CA MET A 77 -10.81 8.46 1.25
C MET A 77 -9.91 7.24 0.99
N ALA A 78 -9.09 7.29 -0.07
CA ALA A 78 -8.12 6.23 -0.37
C ALA A 78 -7.08 6.05 0.75
N TYR A 79 -6.48 7.14 1.23
CA TYR A 79 -5.56 7.08 2.39
C TYR A 79 -6.25 6.57 3.66
N TYR A 80 -7.53 6.88 3.85
CA TYR A 80 -8.27 6.37 5.01
C TYR A 80 -8.42 4.85 4.93
N THR A 81 -8.77 4.33 3.76
CA THR A 81 -8.89 2.88 3.51
C THR A 81 -7.57 2.15 3.59
N GLU A 82 -6.46 2.77 3.20
CA GLU A 82 -5.11 2.27 3.47
C GLU A 82 -4.87 2.14 4.98
N ALA A 83 -5.21 3.19 5.73
CA ALA A 83 -4.98 3.23 7.16
C ALA A 83 -5.85 2.24 7.96
N ILE A 84 -7.00 1.81 7.45
CA ILE A 84 -7.83 0.74 8.04
C ILE A 84 -7.57 -0.64 7.41
N GLY A 85 -6.54 -0.77 6.58
CA GLY A 85 -6.16 -2.05 5.99
C GLY A 85 -7.25 -2.66 5.13
N SER A 86 -7.87 -1.87 4.24
CA SER A 86 -8.86 -2.33 3.26
C SER A 86 -8.30 -2.23 1.83
N PRO A 87 -7.47 -3.20 1.36
CA PRO A 87 -6.71 -3.06 0.12
C PRO A 87 -7.58 -3.00 -1.13
N HIS A 88 -8.74 -3.66 -1.11
CA HIS A 88 -9.67 -3.61 -2.23
C HIS A 88 -10.25 -2.20 -2.40
N LEU A 89 -10.80 -1.63 -1.32
CA LEU A 89 -11.43 -0.32 -1.38
C LEU A 89 -10.41 0.80 -1.61
N GLU A 90 -9.22 0.67 -0.99
CA GLU A 90 -8.05 1.52 -1.23
C GLU A 90 -7.71 1.59 -2.72
N TYR A 91 -7.58 0.45 -3.39
CA TYR A 91 -7.27 0.40 -4.82
C TYR A 91 -8.34 1.10 -5.67
N ILE A 92 -9.63 0.85 -5.40
CA ILE A 92 -10.73 1.45 -6.17
C ILE A 92 -10.75 2.97 -5.98
N LEU A 93 -10.63 3.46 -4.75
CA LEU A 93 -10.65 4.89 -4.45
C LEU A 93 -9.41 5.60 -5.01
N ALA A 94 -8.22 5.00 -4.90
CA ALA A 94 -6.99 5.55 -5.48
C ALA A 94 -7.08 5.62 -7.02
N SER A 95 -7.59 4.57 -7.66
CA SER A 95 -7.82 4.55 -9.11
C SER A 95 -8.80 5.64 -9.55
N ASN A 96 -9.89 5.82 -8.81
CA ASN A 96 -10.87 6.89 -9.06
C ASN A 96 -10.24 8.27 -8.89
N ALA A 97 -9.46 8.49 -7.83
CA ALA A 97 -8.73 9.74 -7.61
C ALA A 97 -7.76 10.05 -8.76
N MET A 98 -6.99 9.05 -9.21
CA MET A 98 -6.07 9.20 -10.33
C MET A 98 -6.80 9.53 -11.64
N ARG A 99 -7.85 8.79 -11.99
CA ARG A 99 -8.63 9.04 -13.21
C ARG A 99 -9.28 10.43 -13.20
N LEU A 100 -9.76 10.88 -12.05
CA LEU A 100 -10.32 12.21 -11.90
C LEU A 100 -9.22 13.30 -11.99
N ALA A 101 -8.05 13.06 -11.41
CA ALA A 101 -6.90 13.95 -11.51
C ALA A 101 -6.43 14.12 -12.96
N ILE A 102 -6.40 13.03 -13.73
CA ILE A 102 -6.09 13.04 -15.16
C ILE A 102 -7.13 13.83 -15.94
N SER A 103 -8.42 13.58 -15.69
CA SER A 103 -9.54 14.32 -16.31
C SER A 103 -9.45 15.83 -16.07
N LYS A 104 -8.94 16.27 -14.92
CA LYS A 104 -8.71 17.69 -14.59
C LYS A 104 -7.37 18.24 -15.08
N GLY A 105 -6.55 17.42 -15.74
CA GLY A 105 -5.24 17.82 -16.24
C GLY A 105 -4.22 18.10 -15.13
N LEU A 106 -4.35 17.47 -13.96
CA LEU A 106 -3.40 17.68 -12.84
C LEU A 106 -2.01 17.08 -13.12
N HIS A 107 -1.92 16.06 -13.98
CA HIS A 107 -0.68 15.45 -14.47
C HIS A 107 0.12 16.38 -15.42
N ARG A 108 -0.49 17.48 -15.88
CA ARG A 108 0.11 18.40 -16.85
C ARG A 108 0.58 19.67 -16.17
N GLN A 109 1.76 20.16 -16.54
CA GLN A 109 2.18 21.48 -16.10
C GLN A 109 1.26 22.53 -16.73
N PRO A 110 0.62 23.41 -15.92
CA PRO A 110 -0.21 24.48 -16.46
C PRO A 110 0.58 25.39 -17.40
N ALA A 111 0.04 25.63 -18.60
CA ALA A 111 0.60 26.62 -19.52
C ALA A 111 0.32 28.04 -18.99
N THR A 112 1.19 29.00 -19.29
CA THR A 112 1.01 30.41 -18.89
C THR A 112 -0.33 30.97 -19.35
N SER A 113 -0.83 30.54 -20.50
CA SER A 113 -2.13 30.94 -21.05
C SER A 113 -3.34 30.49 -20.23
N TRP A 114 -3.18 29.54 -19.30
CA TRP A 114 -4.27 29.10 -18.43
C TRP A 114 -4.56 30.10 -17.29
N ASN A 115 -3.70 31.11 -17.10
CA ASN A 115 -3.86 32.17 -16.09
C ASN A 115 -4.09 31.63 -14.66
N ILE A 116 -3.44 30.51 -14.32
CA ILE A 116 -3.49 29.92 -12.98
C ILE A 116 -2.37 30.51 -12.14
N SER A 117 -2.67 30.88 -10.89
CA SER A 117 -1.66 31.41 -9.98
C SER A 117 -0.55 30.38 -9.71
N GLU A 118 0.66 30.83 -9.38
CA GLU A 118 1.73 29.89 -9.02
C GLU A 118 1.38 29.07 -7.78
N GLN A 119 0.65 29.67 -6.83
CA GLN A 119 0.19 28.98 -5.63
C GLN A 119 -0.77 27.83 -5.98
N ASP A 120 -1.74 28.08 -6.84
CA ASP A 120 -2.68 27.04 -7.30
C ASP A 120 -1.96 25.96 -8.11
N THR A 121 -0.99 26.35 -8.94
CA THR A 121 -0.14 25.41 -9.69
C THR A 121 0.63 24.49 -8.74
N ARG A 122 1.25 25.03 -7.67
CA ARG A 122 1.93 24.23 -6.65
C ARG A 122 0.97 23.28 -5.93
N GLN A 123 -0.23 23.74 -5.57
CA GLN A 123 -1.23 22.88 -4.92
C GLN A 123 -1.71 21.75 -5.84
N ARG A 124 -1.91 22.04 -7.13
CA ARG A 124 -2.28 21.04 -8.15
C ARG A 124 -1.22 19.97 -8.32
N ASN A 125 0.04 20.40 -8.49
CA ASN A 125 1.17 19.49 -8.64
C ASN A 125 1.35 18.62 -7.39
N ARG A 126 1.26 19.19 -6.19
CA ARG A 126 1.35 18.42 -4.94
C ARG A 126 0.26 17.37 -4.82
N LEU A 127 -0.99 17.75 -5.12
CA LEU A 127 -2.10 16.80 -5.08
C LEU A 127 -1.85 15.64 -6.06
N PHE A 128 -1.42 15.95 -7.29
CA PHE A 128 -1.08 14.94 -8.27
C PHE A 128 0.03 13.99 -7.78
N TRP A 129 1.15 14.53 -7.27
CA TRP A 129 2.27 13.71 -6.83
C TRP A 129 1.96 12.86 -5.59
N ASN A 130 1.03 13.29 -4.72
CA ASN A 130 0.52 12.44 -3.64
C ASN A 130 -0.29 11.26 -4.17
N ILE A 131 -1.19 11.51 -5.14
CA ILE A 131 -1.98 10.45 -5.78
C ILE A 131 -1.07 9.49 -6.55
N TYR A 132 -0.08 10.02 -7.25
CA TYR A 132 0.95 9.24 -7.94
C TYR A 132 1.68 8.31 -6.97
N ALA A 133 2.20 8.83 -5.85
CA ALA A 133 2.92 8.00 -4.89
C ALA A 133 2.01 6.89 -4.33
N LEU A 134 0.76 7.21 -3.95
CA LEU A 134 -0.20 6.23 -3.46
C LEU A 134 -0.51 5.14 -4.50
N ASP A 135 -0.78 5.52 -5.76
CA ASP A 135 -1.02 4.59 -6.86
C ASP A 135 0.17 3.64 -7.07
N ARG A 136 1.40 4.16 -7.06
CA ARG A 136 2.62 3.35 -7.20
C ARG A 136 2.81 2.38 -6.04
N GLN A 137 2.53 2.81 -4.80
CA GLN A 137 2.62 1.94 -3.63
C GLN A 137 1.59 0.81 -3.69
N ILE A 138 0.34 1.12 -4.02
CA ILE A 138 -0.73 0.11 -4.13
C ILE A 138 -0.39 -0.86 -5.26
N SER A 139 -0.01 -0.36 -6.43
CA SER A 139 0.34 -1.17 -7.61
C SER A 139 1.51 -2.10 -7.32
N HIS A 140 2.56 -1.60 -6.66
CA HIS A 140 3.71 -2.40 -6.27
C HIS A 140 3.33 -3.51 -5.27
N ARG A 141 2.58 -3.18 -4.21
CA ARG A 141 2.15 -4.15 -3.17
C ARG A 141 1.16 -5.20 -3.67
N SER A 142 0.33 -4.86 -4.66
CA SER A 142 -0.72 -5.73 -5.18
C SER A 142 -0.34 -6.46 -6.47
N GLY A 143 0.83 -6.16 -7.04
CA GLY A 143 1.25 -6.67 -8.36
C GLY A 143 0.44 -6.10 -9.53
N ARG A 144 -0.45 -5.12 -9.29
CA ARG A 144 -1.31 -4.53 -10.32
C ARG A 144 -0.55 -3.50 -11.16
N PRO A 145 -0.94 -3.26 -12.42
CA PRO A 145 -0.38 -2.17 -13.22
C PRO A 145 -0.73 -0.80 -12.64
N PRO A 146 0.22 0.16 -12.63
CA PRO A 146 -0.07 1.54 -12.27
C PRO A 146 -1.03 2.23 -13.24
N ALA A 147 -1.80 3.21 -12.76
CA ALA A 147 -2.92 3.79 -13.51
C ALA A 147 -2.54 4.81 -14.59
N ILE A 148 -1.30 5.30 -14.61
CA ILE A 148 -0.76 6.27 -15.58
C ILE A 148 0.68 5.92 -15.91
N ASP A 149 1.10 6.13 -17.15
CA ASP A 149 2.51 6.02 -17.55
C ASP A 149 3.28 7.30 -17.19
N ASP A 150 4.52 7.16 -16.72
CA ASP A 150 5.40 8.29 -16.40
C ASP A 150 5.63 9.24 -17.60
N ASP A 151 5.60 8.71 -18.84
CA ASP A 151 5.79 9.49 -20.07
C ASP A 151 4.64 10.48 -20.35
N ASP A 152 3.47 10.26 -19.74
CA ASP A 152 2.31 11.15 -19.83
C ASP A 152 2.35 12.30 -18.81
N ILE A 153 3.33 12.33 -17.91
CA ILE A 153 3.40 13.29 -16.81
C ILE A 153 4.34 14.45 -17.18
N SER A 154 3.82 15.69 -17.12
CA SER A 154 4.63 16.89 -17.36
C SER A 154 4.64 17.89 -16.20
N CYS A 155 3.77 17.72 -15.19
CA CYS A 155 3.75 18.62 -14.04
C CYS A 155 5.04 18.52 -13.22
N GLN A 156 5.52 19.66 -12.72
CA GLN A 156 6.78 19.72 -11.98
C GLN A 156 6.65 19.10 -10.58
N VAL A 157 7.71 18.39 -10.16
CA VAL A 157 7.85 17.91 -8.78
C VAL A 157 7.97 19.12 -7.83
N PRO A 158 7.27 19.15 -6.67
CA PRO A 158 7.33 20.27 -5.75
C PRO A 158 8.76 20.49 -5.23
N ASN A 159 9.36 21.64 -5.56
CA ASN A 159 10.74 21.99 -5.22
C ASN A 159 10.88 23.33 -4.46
N THR A 160 9.79 24.08 -4.29
CA THR A 160 9.77 25.39 -3.61
C THR A 160 8.68 25.47 -2.54
N LEU A 161 8.96 26.19 -1.46
CA LEU A 161 7.99 26.55 -0.42
C LEU A 161 7.31 27.88 -0.72
N SER A 162 6.01 27.96 -0.44
CA SER A 162 5.32 29.25 -0.29
C SER A 162 5.44 29.72 1.17
N PRO A 163 5.39 31.04 1.43
CA PRO A 163 5.35 31.56 2.80
C PRO A 163 4.20 30.94 3.62
N GLY A 164 4.51 30.38 4.79
CA GLY A 164 3.52 29.77 5.69
C GLY A 164 3.22 28.27 5.46
N GLU A 165 3.90 27.61 4.53
CA GLU A 165 3.75 26.17 4.31
C GLU A 165 4.73 25.37 5.16
N ASN A 166 4.21 24.40 5.92
CA ASN A 166 5.02 23.47 6.72
C ASN A 166 5.14 22.12 5.99
N ILE A 167 5.76 22.15 4.80
CA ILE A 167 5.98 20.96 3.98
C ILE A 167 7.46 20.65 3.97
N ASN A 168 7.81 19.39 4.19
CA ASN A 168 9.18 18.94 4.04
C ASN A 168 9.46 18.66 2.55
N ILE A 169 9.91 19.70 1.83
CA ILE A 169 10.22 19.61 0.39
C ILE A 169 11.28 18.54 0.09
N PRO A 170 12.39 18.43 0.84
CA PRO A 170 13.32 17.31 0.70
C PRO A 170 12.63 15.95 0.74
N PHE A 171 11.78 15.70 1.75
CA PHE A 171 11.02 14.45 1.85
C PHE A 171 10.14 14.21 0.62
N THR A 172 9.33 15.20 0.22
CA THR A 172 8.44 15.07 -0.94
C THR A 172 9.23 14.78 -2.22
N THR A 173 10.33 15.48 -2.44
CA THR A 173 11.17 15.32 -3.65
C THR A 173 11.80 13.93 -3.70
N ILE A 174 12.39 13.48 -2.58
CA ILE A 174 13.02 12.16 -2.49
C ILE A 174 11.96 11.07 -2.66
N CYS A 175 10.82 11.20 -1.97
CA CYS A 175 9.70 10.27 -2.08
C CYS A 175 9.23 10.12 -3.53
N VAL A 176 8.97 11.22 -4.23
CA VAL A 176 8.56 11.18 -5.65
C VAL A 176 9.62 10.51 -6.51
N LYS A 177 10.90 10.85 -6.32
CA LYS A 177 12.00 10.26 -7.10
C LYS A 177 12.15 8.76 -6.89
N LEU A 178 12.02 8.26 -5.65
CA LEU A 178 12.00 6.82 -5.37
C LEU A 178 10.82 6.14 -6.09
N HIS A 179 9.62 6.73 -6.10
CA HIS A 179 8.48 6.16 -6.82
C HIS A 179 8.63 6.21 -8.35
N GLN A 180 9.37 7.15 -8.91
CA GLN A 180 9.72 7.16 -10.34
C GLN A 180 10.67 6.00 -10.68
N ILE A 181 11.72 5.80 -9.88
CA ILE A 181 12.62 4.65 -10.02
C ILE A 181 11.83 3.33 -9.86
N LEU A 182 10.86 3.28 -8.94
CA LEU A 182 9.99 2.11 -8.74
C LEU A 182 9.13 1.82 -9.98
N SER A 183 8.58 2.86 -10.61
CA SER A 183 7.83 2.75 -11.87
C SER A 183 8.73 2.23 -13.01
N HIS A 184 9.97 2.73 -13.09
CA HIS A 184 10.94 2.27 -14.07
C HIS A 184 11.35 0.79 -13.84
N ALA A 185 11.63 0.42 -12.59
CA ALA A 185 11.91 -0.96 -12.20
C ALA A 185 10.72 -1.88 -12.53
N TYR A 186 9.49 -1.47 -12.22
CA TYR A 186 8.27 -2.20 -12.58
C TYR A 186 8.18 -2.44 -14.09
N LYS A 187 8.38 -1.41 -14.92
CA LYS A 187 8.34 -1.53 -16.39
C LYS A 187 9.34 -2.55 -16.91
N ARG A 188 10.57 -2.54 -16.37
CA ARG A 188 11.71 -3.36 -16.80
C ARG A 188 11.72 -4.79 -16.24
N LEU A 189 11.10 -5.02 -15.08
CA LEU A 189 11.23 -6.30 -14.35
C LEU A 189 9.90 -7.03 -14.14
N SER A 190 8.77 -6.31 -14.13
CA SER A 190 7.49 -6.83 -13.61
C SER A 190 6.31 -6.77 -14.58
N THR A 191 6.44 -6.12 -15.74
CA THR A 191 5.38 -6.13 -16.75
C THR A 191 5.27 -7.51 -17.41
N ALA A 192 4.10 -7.87 -17.95
CA ALA A 192 3.90 -9.14 -18.66
C ALA A 192 4.96 -9.40 -19.75
N ARG A 193 5.41 -8.33 -20.43
CA ARG A 193 6.51 -8.41 -21.41
C ARG A 193 7.87 -8.60 -20.73
N ALA A 194 8.16 -7.86 -19.65
CA ALA A 194 9.40 -8.01 -18.90
C ALA A 194 9.56 -9.43 -18.33
N LEU A 195 8.46 -10.09 -17.94
CA LEU A 195 8.50 -11.46 -17.45
C LEU A 195 8.88 -12.50 -18.53
N GLN A 196 8.81 -12.12 -19.81
CA GLN A 196 9.20 -12.97 -20.94
C GLN A 196 10.63 -12.69 -21.44
N GLN A 197 11.36 -11.78 -20.79
CA GLN A 197 12.71 -11.41 -21.20
C GLN A 197 13.72 -12.54 -20.95
N SER A 198 14.80 -12.54 -21.71
CA SER A 198 15.89 -13.49 -21.48
C SER A 198 16.64 -13.22 -20.17
N THR A 199 17.31 -14.22 -19.62
CA THR A 199 18.12 -14.06 -18.40
C THR A 199 19.20 -12.97 -18.56
N ALA A 200 19.81 -12.85 -19.74
CA ALA A 200 20.81 -11.83 -20.01
C ALA A 200 20.21 -10.40 -19.98
N GLU A 201 19.01 -10.21 -20.53
CA GLU A 201 18.29 -8.93 -20.51
C GLU A 201 17.85 -8.57 -19.09
N LEU A 202 17.37 -9.56 -18.31
CA LEU A 202 17.02 -9.38 -16.91
C LEU A 202 18.23 -8.91 -16.10
N LEU A 203 19.36 -9.62 -16.19
CA LEU A 203 20.59 -9.26 -15.48
C LEU A 203 21.10 -7.88 -15.85
N LYS A 204 21.02 -7.53 -17.14
CA LYS A 204 21.32 -6.18 -17.61
C LYS A 204 20.36 -5.15 -16.99
N ALA A 205 19.06 -5.43 -16.97
CA ALA A 205 18.06 -4.56 -16.35
C ALA A 205 18.33 -4.33 -14.85
N VAL A 206 18.62 -5.40 -14.10
CA VAL A 206 18.97 -5.32 -12.68
C VAL A 206 20.22 -4.45 -12.47
N THR A 207 21.24 -4.61 -13.30
CA THR A 207 22.49 -3.82 -13.20
C THR A 207 22.24 -2.34 -13.49
N GLU A 208 21.48 -2.02 -14.54
CA GLU A 208 21.15 -0.64 -14.92
C GLU A 208 20.31 0.04 -13.83
N LEU A 209 19.33 -0.66 -13.27
CA LEU A 209 18.47 -0.15 -12.19
C LEU A 209 19.21 0.01 -10.86
N ASP A 210 20.08 -0.93 -10.47
CA ASP A 210 20.94 -0.79 -9.29
C ASP A 210 21.84 0.44 -9.43
N GLN A 211 22.44 0.64 -10.60
CA GLN A 211 23.28 1.81 -10.86
C GLN A 211 22.48 3.12 -10.79
N GLU A 212 21.27 3.17 -11.37
CA GLU A 212 20.36 4.32 -11.28
C GLU A 212 20.05 4.66 -9.81
N LEU A 213 19.69 3.65 -9.02
CA LEU A 213 19.36 3.82 -7.60
C LEU A 213 20.57 4.27 -6.77
N VAL A 214 21.76 3.71 -7.02
CA VAL A 214 23.01 4.12 -6.37
C VAL A 214 23.35 5.58 -6.71
N THR A 215 23.24 5.98 -7.98
CA THR A 215 23.49 7.36 -8.40
C THR A 215 22.51 8.33 -7.75
N PHE A 216 21.22 7.98 -7.69
CA PHE A 216 20.22 8.78 -6.99
C PHE A 216 20.54 8.91 -5.49
N LYS A 217 20.87 7.79 -4.82
CA LYS A 217 21.24 7.77 -3.40
C LYS A 217 22.44 8.69 -3.11
N GLN A 218 23.50 8.62 -3.91
CA GLN A 218 24.66 9.50 -3.78
C GLN A 218 24.28 10.98 -3.93
N SER A 219 23.34 11.30 -4.82
CA SER A 219 22.90 12.69 -5.02
C SER A 219 22.20 13.30 -3.80
N ILE A 220 21.62 12.45 -2.93
CA ILE A 220 20.85 12.88 -1.74
C ILE A 220 21.58 12.63 -0.42
N GLU A 221 22.82 12.13 -0.46
CA GLU A 221 23.60 11.74 0.74
C GLU A 221 23.83 12.91 1.71
N HIS A 222 23.86 14.14 1.19
CA HIS A 222 23.94 15.37 1.99
C HIS A 222 22.65 15.71 2.76
N LEU A 223 21.52 15.07 2.42
CA LEU A 223 20.22 15.26 3.06
C LEU A 223 19.85 14.08 3.97
N ILE A 224 20.12 12.87 3.48
CA ILE A 224 19.78 11.61 4.16
C ILE A 224 20.72 10.50 3.67
N THR A 225 21.19 9.67 4.59
CA THR A 225 21.93 8.45 4.28
C THR A 225 20.96 7.27 4.35
N LEU A 226 20.87 6.43 3.32
CA LEU A 226 19.90 5.32 3.26
C LEU A 226 20.49 3.93 3.53
N ASP A 227 21.82 3.79 3.52
CA ASP A 227 22.50 2.50 3.71
C ASP A 227 22.81 2.16 5.17
N GLU A 228 22.78 3.16 6.04
CA GLU A 228 23.12 3.02 7.46
C GLU A 228 21.86 2.70 8.28
N PRO A 229 21.99 1.91 9.37
CA PRO A 229 20.90 1.69 10.29
C PRO A 229 20.39 3.02 10.84
N LEU A 230 19.06 3.19 10.85
CA LEU A 230 18.40 4.37 11.41
C LEU A 230 18.77 4.67 12.88
N ASP A 231 19.25 3.68 13.62
CA ASP A 231 19.68 3.81 15.03
C ASP A 231 21.08 4.44 15.17
N GLU A 232 21.98 4.20 14.21
CA GLU A 232 23.34 4.76 14.22
C GLU A 232 23.37 6.20 13.71
N GLN A 233 22.36 6.59 12.94
CA GLN A 233 22.12 7.96 12.55
C GLN A 233 21.55 8.75 13.74
N ARG A 234 22.45 9.31 14.56
CA ARG A 234 22.11 10.48 15.38
C ARG A 234 21.39 11.48 14.47
N VAL A 235 20.09 11.66 14.70
CA VAL A 235 19.15 12.51 13.97
C VAL A 235 19.79 13.86 13.61
N LEU A 236 20.45 13.91 12.45
CA LEU A 236 20.99 15.14 11.87
C LEU A 236 19.91 15.84 11.01
N ALA A 237 18.69 15.32 10.99
CA ALA A 237 17.71 15.64 9.97
C ALA A 237 16.63 16.63 10.46
N THR A 238 16.37 17.60 9.60
CA THR A 238 15.19 18.48 9.55
C THR A 238 13.86 17.74 9.34
N MET A 239 13.84 16.40 9.35
CA MET A 239 12.68 15.56 9.04
C MET A 239 12.15 14.82 10.27
N PRO A 240 10.82 14.75 10.49
CA PRO A 240 10.20 13.86 11.47
C PRO A 240 10.54 12.38 11.25
N THR A 241 10.64 11.59 12.33
CA THR A 241 10.99 10.15 12.30
C THR A 241 10.13 9.33 11.35
N PHE A 242 8.81 9.58 11.30
CA PHE A 242 7.91 8.87 10.39
C PHE A 242 8.27 9.07 8.92
N GLN A 243 8.70 10.28 8.53
CA GLN A 243 9.13 10.58 7.16
C GLN A 243 10.42 9.85 6.82
N LEU A 244 11.38 9.81 7.75
CA LEU A 244 12.63 9.06 7.60
C LEU A 244 12.36 7.56 7.42
N LEU A 245 11.49 6.99 8.27
CA LEU A 245 11.07 5.59 8.17
C LEU A 245 10.46 5.30 6.80
N MET A 246 9.54 6.14 6.34
CA MET A 246 8.89 5.95 5.05
C MET A 246 9.89 5.94 3.89
N LEU A 247 10.87 6.86 3.87
CA LEU A 247 11.91 6.87 2.84
C LEU A 247 12.80 5.63 2.87
N HIS A 248 13.18 5.15 4.06
CA HIS A 248 13.98 3.93 4.20
C HIS A 248 13.20 2.70 3.73
N PHE A 249 11.93 2.54 4.14
CA PHE A 249 11.11 1.41 3.70
C PHE A 249 10.84 1.44 2.18
N LEU A 250 10.69 2.62 1.57
CA LEU A 250 10.62 2.76 0.11
C LEU A 250 11.92 2.33 -0.57
N TYR A 251 13.07 2.74 -0.03
CA TYR A 251 14.38 2.32 -0.54
C TYR A 251 14.60 0.81 -0.40
N TYR A 252 14.23 0.22 0.73
CA TYR A 252 14.31 -1.23 0.92
C TYR A 252 13.39 -1.99 -0.05
N GLY A 253 12.16 -1.51 -0.24
CA GLY A 253 11.21 -2.05 -1.22
C GLY A 253 11.76 -2.03 -2.65
N LEU A 254 12.43 -0.94 -3.04
CA LEU A 254 13.11 -0.83 -4.33
C LEU A 254 14.25 -1.84 -4.50
N LEU A 255 15.06 -2.05 -3.46
CA LEU A 255 16.11 -3.07 -3.50
C LEU A 255 15.52 -4.49 -3.66
N PHE A 256 14.39 -4.78 -3.00
CA PHE A 256 13.67 -6.04 -3.21
C PHE A 256 13.07 -6.14 -4.62
N GLU A 257 12.53 -5.06 -5.16
CA GLU A 257 12.00 -5.05 -6.53
C GLU A 257 13.10 -5.29 -7.58
N ILE A 258 14.27 -4.66 -7.40
CA ILE A 258 15.39 -4.74 -8.35
C ILE A 258 16.09 -6.10 -8.27
N HIS A 259 16.39 -6.59 -7.06
CA HIS A 259 17.20 -7.79 -6.87
C HIS A 259 16.40 -9.06 -6.60
N GLY A 260 15.14 -8.95 -6.18
CA GLY A 260 14.24 -10.08 -5.92
C GLY A 260 14.04 -11.00 -7.11
N PRO A 261 13.92 -10.49 -8.36
CA PRO A 261 13.94 -11.29 -9.57
C PRO A 261 15.28 -11.97 -9.86
N LEU A 262 16.21 -12.14 -8.93
CA LEU A 262 17.33 -13.08 -9.11
C LEU A 262 17.34 -14.16 -8.02
N MET A 263 16.44 -14.06 -7.05
CA MET A 263 16.40 -14.86 -5.82
C MET A 263 15.32 -15.94 -5.82
N LEU A 264 14.33 -15.83 -6.69
CA LEU A 264 13.17 -16.71 -6.66
C LEU A 264 13.56 -18.15 -7.05
N PRO A 265 13.03 -19.18 -6.36
CA PRO A 265 13.33 -20.58 -6.66
C PRO A 265 12.82 -21.04 -8.05
N TRP A 266 12.01 -20.20 -8.71
CA TRP A 266 11.51 -20.37 -10.08
C TRP A 266 12.43 -19.75 -11.14
N PHE A 267 13.58 -19.17 -10.73
CA PHE A 267 14.72 -19.04 -11.64
C PHE A 267 15.16 -20.44 -12.01
N ASP A 268 14.57 -20.90 -13.11
CA ASP A 268 14.62 -22.24 -13.66
C ASP A 268 15.89 -23.00 -13.23
N CYS A 269 15.74 -24.02 -12.37
CA CYS A 269 16.84 -24.87 -11.91
C CYS A 269 17.59 -25.54 -13.09
N THR A 270 17.03 -25.53 -14.29
CA THR A 270 17.70 -25.99 -15.52
C THR A 270 18.73 -24.98 -16.07
N MET A 271 18.68 -23.70 -15.66
CA MET A 271 19.59 -22.61 -16.10
C MET A 271 20.82 -22.43 -15.22
N ILE A 272 20.93 -23.10 -14.06
CA ILE A 272 22.12 -23.09 -13.18
C ILE A 272 23.41 -23.50 -13.92
N LYS A 273 23.29 -24.20 -15.06
CA LYS A 273 24.43 -24.56 -15.93
C LYS A 273 24.93 -23.43 -16.83
N GLN A 274 24.15 -22.37 -17.09
CA GLN A 274 24.57 -21.16 -17.82
C GLN A 274 25.09 -20.05 -16.88
N LEU A 275 25.03 -20.27 -15.56
CA LEU A 275 25.23 -19.26 -14.53
C LEU A 275 26.70 -18.89 -14.28
N GLU A 276 27.71 -19.55 -14.85
CA GLU A 276 29.12 -19.24 -14.52
C GLU A 276 29.50 -17.78 -14.80
N SER A 277 28.99 -17.21 -15.90
CA SER A 277 29.28 -15.82 -16.29
C SER A 277 28.54 -14.77 -15.43
N PHE A 278 27.48 -15.17 -14.71
CA PHE A 278 26.59 -14.25 -13.99
C PHE A 278 26.45 -14.54 -12.50
N ARG A 279 27.10 -15.61 -12.01
CA ARG A 279 27.07 -16.04 -10.61
C ARG A 279 27.46 -14.93 -9.64
N SER A 280 28.47 -14.14 -9.99
CA SER A 280 28.93 -13.01 -9.17
C SER A 280 27.84 -11.95 -8.95
N GLN A 281 27.01 -11.67 -9.96
CA GLN A 281 25.92 -10.71 -9.86
C GLN A 281 24.77 -11.26 -9.00
N VAL A 282 24.46 -12.54 -9.15
CA VAL A 282 23.46 -13.24 -8.34
C VAL A 282 23.90 -13.24 -6.87
N ASP A 283 25.15 -13.64 -6.59
CA ASP A 283 25.72 -13.65 -5.23
C ASP A 283 25.68 -12.25 -4.59
N ARG A 284 26.05 -11.20 -5.35
CA ARG A 284 25.94 -9.80 -4.89
C ARG A 284 24.49 -9.43 -4.58
N SER A 285 23.55 -9.80 -5.45
CA SER A 285 22.12 -9.53 -5.26
C SER A 285 21.57 -10.25 -4.02
N CYS A 286 21.97 -11.51 -3.80
CA CYS A 286 21.63 -12.29 -2.59
C CYS A 286 22.10 -11.56 -1.33
N ALA A 287 23.38 -11.18 -1.31
CA ALA A 287 23.99 -10.51 -0.16
C ALA A 287 23.30 -9.18 0.14
N LEU A 288 22.96 -8.42 -0.91
CA LEU A 288 22.27 -7.14 -0.77
C LEU A 288 20.85 -7.31 -0.24
N VAL A 289 20.07 -8.24 -0.79
CA VAL A 289 18.71 -8.57 -0.31
C VAL A 289 18.74 -9.00 1.15
N ALA A 290 19.68 -9.87 1.54
CA ALA A 290 19.83 -10.32 2.92
C ALA A 290 20.21 -9.17 3.88
N LYS A 291 21.14 -8.30 3.46
CA LYS A 291 21.52 -7.10 4.22
C LYS A 291 20.31 -6.16 4.39
N THR A 292 19.58 -5.91 3.31
CA THR A 292 18.39 -5.05 3.30
C THR A 292 17.28 -5.61 4.17
N ALA A 293 17.01 -6.91 4.10
CA ALA A 293 16.03 -7.56 4.97
C ALA A 293 16.38 -7.40 6.45
N ARG A 294 17.65 -7.57 6.81
CA ARG A 294 18.14 -7.33 8.18
C ARG A 294 17.93 -5.87 8.59
N ALA A 295 18.27 -4.91 7.72
CA ALA A 295 18.08 -3.48 8.00
C ALA A 295 16.61 -3.11 8.16
N ALA A 296 15.73 -3.62 7.29
CA ALA A 296 14.28 -3.42 7.36
C ALA A 296 13.70 -3.97 8.67
N ILE A 297 14.07 -5.20 9.06
CA ILE A 297 13.65 -5.82 10.33
C ILE A 297 14.10 -4.97 11.52
N LEU A 298 15.35 -4.49 11.54
CA LEU A 298 15.84 -3.64 12.63
C LEU A 298 15.10 -2.30 12.67
N ALA A 299 14.81 -1.71 11.51
CA ALA A 299 14.05 -0.45 11.41
C ALA A 299 12.61 -0.57 11.94
N THR A 300 12.00 -1.77 11.93
CA THR A 300 10.66 -1.97 12.50
C THR A 300 10.58 -1.62 13.99
N ARG A 301 11.69 -1.66 14.73
CA ARG A 301 11.76 -1.27 16.15
C ARG A 301 11.40 0.20 16.38
N LEU A 302 11.58 1.03 15.37
CA LEU A 302 11.27 2.46 15.39
C LEU A 302 9.82 2.74 14.96
N VAL A 303 9.13 1.75 14.40
CA VAL A 303 7.72 1.85 14.05
C VAL A 303 6.91 1.76 15.33
N ARG A 304 6.17 2.84 15.65
CA ARG A 304 5.25 2.85 16.78
C ARG A 304 4.00 2.07 16.38
N LEU A 305 3.86 0.86 16.92
CA LEU A 305 2.64 0.08 16.82
C LEU A 305 1.62 0.64 17.81
N ASP A 306 0.57 1.28 17.28
CA ASP A 306 -0.60 1.72 18.05
C ASP A 306 -1.89 1.32 17.33
N ALA A 307 -3.05 1.70 17.87
CA ALA A 307 -4.34 1.39 17.28
C ALA A 307 -4.64 2.11 15.95
N ASN A 308 -3.72 2.94 15.43
CA ASN A 308 -3.79 3.47 14.06
C ASN A 308 -3.12 2.54 13.04
N CYS A 309 -2.28 1.61 13.48
CA CYS A 309 -1.64 0.65 12.59
C CYS A 309 -2.66 -0.41 12.14
N PRO A 310 -2.88 -0.59 10.82
CA PRO A 310 -3.76 -1.63 10.33
C PRO A 310 -3.26 -2.99 10.77
N VAL A 311 -4.17 -3.78 11.36
CA VAL A 311 -3.95 -5.19 11.67
C VAL A 311 -4.71 -5.99 10.63
N LEU A 312 -4.06 -6.96 9.99
CA LEU A 312 -4.73 -7.91 9.11
C LEU A 312 -5.84 -8.58 9.88
N ASP A 313 -7.05 -8.58 9.32
CA ASP A 313 -8.21 -9.20 9.96
C ASP A 313 -8.05 -10.73 9.98
N PRO A 314 -7.84 -11.34 11.16
CA PRO A 314 -7.69 -12.79 11.28
C PRO A 314 -9.01 -13.54 11.02
N THR A 315 -10.11 -12.83 10.80
CA THR A 315 -11.44 -13.39 10.54
C THR A 315 -11.85 -13.31 9.07
N SER A 316 -11.00 -12.77 8.20
CA SER A 316 -11.26 -12.69 6.76
C SER A 316 -11.43 -14.09 6.13
N GLU A 317 -12.29 -14.17 5.11
CA GLU A 317 -12.65 -15.42 4.41
C GLU A 317 -11.43 -16.13 3.78
N THR A 318 -10.39 -15.40 3.39
CA THR A 318 -9.17 -15.95 2.77
C THR A 318 -8.16 -16.50 3.79
N VAL A 319 -8.37 -16.27 5.09
CA VAL A 319 -7.37 -16.59 6.12
C VAL A 319 -7.05 -18.09 6.16
N GLN A 320 -8.04 -18.96 5.91
CA GLN A 320 -7.78 -20.40 5.89
C GLN A 320 -6.90 -20.83 4.71
N SER A 321 -7.11 -20.27 3.51
CA SER A 321 -6.23 -20.52 2.37
C SER A 321 -4.84 -19.94 2.60
N ASP A 322 -4.75 -18.75 3.19
CA ASP A 322 -3.47 -18.09 3.48
C ASP A 322 -2.62 -18.93 4.46
N LEU A 323 -3.24 -19.42 5.53
CA LEU A 323 -2.61 -20.32 6.50
C LEU A 323 -2.12 -21.61 5.83
N LYS A 324 -2.87 -22.18 4.89
CA LYS A 324 -2.46 -23.38 4.15
C LYS A 324 -1.28 -23.12 3.21
N LEU A 325 -1.25 -21.96 2.55
CA LEU A 325 -0.09 -21.57 1.75
C LEU A 325 1.17 -21.36 2.62
N MET A 326 1.00 -20.82 3.83
CA MET A 326 2.08 -20.70 4.81
C MET A 326 2.59 -22.08 5.26
N GLU A 327 1.71 -23.06 5.48
CA GLU A 327 2.12 -24.45 5.76
C GLU A 327 2.94 -25.06 4.63
N ILE A 328 2.55 -24.82 3.36
CA ILE A 328 3.30 -25.27 2.19
C ILE A 328 4.71 -24.65 2.19
N ALA A 329 4.82 -23.35 2.43
CA ALA A 329 6.10 -22.66 2.53
C ALA A 329 6.96 -23.19 3.69
N ALA A 330 6.36 -23.46 4.86
CA ALA A 330 7.03 -24.06 6.00
C ALA A 330 7.54 -25.48 5.67
N GLY A 331 6.72 -26.29 4.99
CA GLY A 331 7.10 -27.63 4.54
C GLY A 331 8.27 -27.61 3.54
N TYR A 332 8.29 -26.65 2.61
CA TYR A 332 9.44 -26.43 1.74
C TYR A 332 10.70 -26.08 2.54
N GLY A 333 10.58 -25.18 3.51
CA GLY A 333 11.70 -24.84 4.42
C GLY A 333 12.23 -26.06 5.18
N SER A 334 11.35 -26.92 5.68
CA SER A 334 11.75 -28.19 6.32
C SER A 334 12.42 -29.15 5.36
N ARG A 335 11.98 -29.19 4.09
CA ARG A 335 12.67 -29.98 3.06
C ARG A 335 14.07 -29.45 2.77
N VAL A 336 14.25 -28.13 2.64
CA VAL A 336 15.58 -27.53 2.47
C VAL A 336 16.48 -27.88 3.66
N GLU A 337 15.96 -27.81 4.88
CA GLU A 337 16.70 -28.20 6.08
C GLU A 337 17.10 -29.68 6.06
N PHE A 338 16.19 -30.57 5.66
CA PHE A 338 16.47 -32.00 5.48
C PHE A 338 17.54 -32.28 4.41
N GLU A 339 17.38 -31.71 3.21
CA GLU A 339 18.30 -31.93 2.08
C GLU A 339 19.67 -31.29 2.31
N SER A 340 19.76 -30.31 3.22
CA SER A 340 21.01 -29.66 3.62
C SER A 340 21.68 -30.30 4.84
N ASP A 341 21.19 -31.45 5.32
CA ASP A 341 21.63 -32.10 6.56
C ASP A 341 21.63 -31.14 7.78
N GLY A 342 20.65 -30.22 7.81
CA GLY A 342 20.51 -29.21 8.86
C GLY A 342 21.50 -28.05 8.78
N SER A 343 22.32 -27.94 7.72
CA SER A 343 23.23 -26.81 7.53
C SER A 343 22.52 -25.49 7.20
N ILE A 344 21.31 -25.57 6.63
CA ILE A 344 20.42 -24.42 6.38
C ILE A 344 19.15 -24.62 7.19
N SER A 345 18.93 -23.79 8.23
CA SER A 345 17.70 -23.85 9.02
C SER A 345 16.70 -22.77 8.58
N CYS A 346 15.47 -23.19 8.26
CA CYS A 346 14.36 -22.32 7.90
C CYS A 346 13.27 -22.27 8.99
N THR A 347 13.67 -22.47 10.25
CA THR A 347 12.78 -22.55 11.43
C THR A 347 11.85 -21.35 11.60
N PHE A 348 12.29 -20.15 11.21
CA PHE A 348 11.48 -18.93 11.24
C PHE A 348 10.16 -19.06 10.46
N ILE A 349 10.15 -19.72 9.29
CA ILE A 349 8.95 -19.87 8.45
C ILE A 349 7.89 -20.70 9.18
N ARG A 350 8.33 -21.74 9.90
CA ARG A 350 7.47 -22.59 10.71
C ARG A 350 6.92 -21.85 11.93
N GLU A 351 7.76 -21.09 12.63
CA GLU A 351 7.34 -20.27 13.77
C GLU A 351 6.32 -19.21 13.37
N PHE A 352 6.55 -18.52 12.24
CA PHE A 352 5.65 -17.51 11.71
C PHE A 352 4.28 -18.11 11.34
N THR A 353 4.28 -19.28 10.71
CA THR A 353 3.05 -20.05 10.43
C THR A 353 2.31 -20.39 11.72
N HIS A 354 3.02 -20.88 12.75
CA HIS A 354 2.43 -21.18 14.05
C HIS A 354 1.81 -19.96 14.74
N PHE A 355 2.48 -18.80 14.70
CA PHE A 355 1.94 -17.56 15.24
C PHE A 355 0.68 -17.10 14.49
N ALA A 356 0.64 -17.24 13.18
CA ALA A 356 -0.54 -16.92 12.37
C ALA A 356 -1.74 -17.81 12.77
N TYR A 357 -1.56 -19.13 12.88
CA TYR A 357 -2.59 -20.04 13.38
C TYR A 357 -3.10 -19.64 14.76
N THR A 358 -2.19 -19.36 15.69
CA THR A 358 -2.53 -18.96 17.07
C THR A 358 -3.34 -17.66 17.10
N ALA A 359 -3.02 -16.69 16.25
CA ALA A 359 -3.76 -15.45 16.16
C ALA A 359 -5.20 -15.67 15.65
N VAL A 360 -5.36 -16.53 14.66
CA VAL A 360 -6.67 -16.87 14.07
C VAL A 360 -7.54 -17.65 15.05
N ASP A 361 -6.95 -18.62 15.76
CA ASP A 361 -7.68 -19.39 16.77
C ASP A 361 -8.16 -18.51 17.92
N ARG A 362 -7.32 -17.57 18.38
CA ARG A 362 -7.74 -16.57 19.37
C ARG A 362 -8.89 -15.70 18.88
N ALA A 363 -8.85 -15.25 17.62
CA ALA A 363 -9.93 -14.45 17.05
C ALA A 363 -11.25 -15.22 16.97
N LYS A 364 -11.21 -16.49 16.54
CA LYS A 364 -12.39 -17.39 16.51
C LYS A 364 -12.97 -17.63 17.90
N LEU A 365 -12.11 -17.84 18.91
CA LEU A 365 -12.53 -18.00 20.30
C LEU A 365 -13.23 -16.73 20.82
N HIS A 366 -12.69 -15.54 20.52
CA HIS A 366 -13.34 -14.27 20.89
C HIS A 366 -14.71 -14.09 20.23
N LEU A 367 -14.89 -14.48 18.96
CA LEU A 367 -16.18 -14.46 18.28
C LEU A 367 -17.18 -15.44 18.93
N SER A 368 -16.72 -16.65 19.30
CA SER A 368 -17.57 -17.65 19.95
C SER A 368 -18.02 -17.26 21.36
N HIS A 369 -17.24 -16.44 22.06
CA HIS A 369 -17.54 -15.98 23.42
C HIS A 369 -18.37 -14.68 23.47
N HIS A 370 -18.38 -13.87 22.41
CA HIS A 370 -19.10 -12.60 22.40
C HIS A 370 -20.34 -12.55 21.49
N GLY A 371 -20.57 -13.57 20.66
CA GLY A 371 -21.76 -13.66 19.81
C GLY A 371 -21.81 -12.56 18.74
N VAL A 372 -22.46 -12.86 17.61
CA VAL A 372 -22.94 -11.80 16.72
C VAL A 372 -24.00 -11.02 17.52
N PRO A 373 -24.01 -9.66 17.55
CA PRO A 373 -25.11 -8.95 18.18
C PRO A 373 -26.40 -9.31 17.43
N ASP A 374 -27.32 -9.99 18.11
CA ASP A 374 -28.67 -10.23 17.60
C ASP A 374 -29.30 -8.88 17.24
N PRO A 375 -29.91 -8.73 16.05
CA PRO A 375 -30.59 -7.50 15.66
C PRO A 375 -31.90 -7.25 16.43
N GLU A 376 -32.23 -8.04 17.46
CA GLU A 376 -33.51 -7.98 18.17
C GLU A 376 -33.39 -7.78 19.70
N SER A 377 -32.57 -6.82 20.15
CA SER A 377 -32.71 -6.31 21.53
C SER A 377 -32.56 -4.80 21.64
N ALA A 378 -33.33 -4.08 20.83
CA ALA A 378 -33.75 -2.72 21.15
C ALA A 378 -35.24 -2.77 21.53
N ASP A 379 -35.50 -2.73 22.84
CA ASP A 379 -36.81 -2.51 23.42
C ASP A 379 -37.34 -1.14 23.01
N VAL A 380 -38.21 -1.09 22.00
CA VAL A 380 -39.19 -0.01 21.77
C VAL A 380 -40.45 -0.65 21.19
N GLY A 381 -41.56 -0.57 21.93
CA GLY A 381 -42.74 -1.39 21.71
C GLY A 381 -43.59 -1.11 20.47
N GLY A 382 -44.48 -2.06 20.18
CA GLY A 382 -45.78 -1.82 19.54
C GLY A 382 -46.10 -2.59 18.24
N VAL A 383 -46.96 -3.60 18.40
CA VAL A 383 -47.97 -4.14 17.44
C VAL A 383 -47.53 -5.22 16.42
N PRO A 384 -48.28 -6.35 16.28
CA PRO A 384 -47.85 -7.55 15.54
C PRO A 384 -48.37 -7.58 14.10
N VAL A 385 -47.63 -8.27 13.22
CA VAL A 385 -48.17 -8.79 11.95
C VAL A 385 -47.67 -10.22 11.73
N ASP A 386 -48.65 -11.10 11.56
CA ASP A 386 -48.56 -12.53 11.26
C ASP A 386 -48.53 -12.76 9.73
N GLY A 387 -48.04 -13.92 9.29
CA GLY A 387 -48.21 -14.41 7.91
C GLY A 387 -46.91 -14.84 7.21
N GLY A 388 -46.71 -16.15 7.10
CA GLY A 388 -45.60 -16.75 6.36
C GLY A 388 -45.84 -16.87 4.85
N GLU A 389 -44.78 -17.25 4.13
CA GLU A 389 -44.83 -18.15 2.97
C GLU A 389 -43.40 -18.59 2.57
N SER A 390 -43.35 -19.70 1.85
CA SER A 390 -42.21 -20.60 1.65
C SER A 390 -41.63 -20.54 0.23
N LEU A 391 -40.43 -21.14 0.08
CA LEU A 391 -39.82 -21.75 -1.12
C LEU A 391 -39.20 -20.83 -2.19
N MET A 392 -37.90 -21.02 -2.46
CA MET A 392 -37.45 -21.92 -3.55
C MET A 392 -35.93 -22.11 -3.58
N ASP A 393 -35.54 -23.37 -3.81
CA ASP A 393 -34.21 -23.85 -4.17
C ASP A 393 -33.60 -23.09 -5.35
N VAL A 394 -32.30 -22.81 -5.28
CA VAL A 394 -31.47 -22.60 -6.47
C VAL A 394 -30.23 -23.49 -6.38
N ASP A 395 -30.18 -24.34 -7.40
CA ASP A 395 -29.22 -25.36 -7.82
C ASP A 395 -27.73 -24.94 -7.70
N LEU A 396 -26.96 -25.71 -6.93
CA LEU A 396 -25.52 -25.53 -6.67
C LEU A 396 -24.59 -26.23 -7.69
N SER A 397 -25.11 -26.63 -8.86
CA SER A 397 -24.34 -27.47 -9.81
C SER A 397 -23.55 -26.73 -10.91
N SER A 398 -23.25 -25.43 -10.79
CA SER A 398 -22.60 -24.67 -11.89
C SER A 398 -21.35 -23.82 -11.57
N TYR A 399 -20.73 -23.90 -10.39
CA TYR A 399 -19.50 -23.14 -10.10
C TYR A 399 -18.25 -24.02 -9.93
N ASP A 400 -17.95 -24.83 -10.95
CA ASP A 400 -16.77 -25.71 -10.98
C ASP A 400 -15.67 -25.24 -11.96
N GLN A 401 -15.51 -23.92 -12.13
CA GLN A 401 -14.42 -23.33 -12.94
C GLN A 401 -13.69 -22.15 -12.28
N GLN A 402 -13.99 -21.82 -11.01
CA GLN A 402 -13.39 -20.67 -10.31
C GLN A 402 -12.16 -21.04 -9.46
N TYR A 403 -11.68 -22.29 -9.54
CA TYR A 403 -10.58 -22.81 -8.72
C TYR A 403 -9.16 -22.47 -9.22
N PHE A 404 -9.01 -21.77 -10.35
CA PHE A 404 -7.70 -21.51 -10.98
C PHE A 404 -7.26 -20.02 -11.01
N ARG A 405 -7.95 -19.11 -10.30
CA ARG A 405 -7.58 -17.67 -10.28
C ARG A 405 -7.36 -17.05 -8.89
N GLU A 406 -7.48 -17.81 -7.81
CA GLU A 406 -7.47 -17.26 -6.44
C GLU A 406 -6.13 -17.40 -5.69
N VAL A 407 -5.02 -17.64 -6.40
CA VAL A 407 -3.66 -17.67 -5.80
C VAL A 407 -3.04 -16.27 -5.65
N SER A 408 -3.84 -15.19 -5.77
CA SER A 408 -3.36 -13.79 -5.75
C SER A 408 -3.47 -13.08 -4.40
N HIS A 409 -3.89 -13.79 -3.35
CA HIS A 409 -3.96 -13.25 -2.00
C HIS A 409 -2.95 -14.03 -1.14
N LEU A 410 -1.74 -13.49 -1.02
CA LEU A 410 -0.71 -13.97 -0.09
C LEU A 410 -0.31 -12.80 0.83
N PRO A 411 -0.13 -13.04 2.14
CA PRO A 411 0.13 -11.99 3.11
C PRO A 411 1.62 -11.60 3.09
N CYS A 412 1.99 -10.66 2.20
CA CYS A 412 3.32 -10.03 2.20
C CYS A 412 3.29 -8.53 2.57
N THR A 413 2.16 -8.03 3.06
CA THR A 413 1.95 -6.61 3.35
C THR A 413 2.65 -6.10 4.62
N ALA A 414 3.17 -6.97 5.49
CA ALA A 414 3.88 -6.54 6.70
C ALA A 414 5.38 -6.25 6.48
N ILE A 415 6.00 -6.75 5.40
CA ILE A 415 7.45 -6.58 5.15
C ILE A 415 7.71 -6.45 3.63
N GLY A 416 7.00 -5.58 2.90
CA GLY A 416 7.43 -5.12 1.57
C GLY A 416 7.90 -6.17 0.55
N VAL A 417 7.46 -7.44 0.63
CA VAL A 417 7.81 -8.48 -0.35
C VAL A 417 6.76 -8.43 -1.47
N PRO A 418 7.16 -8.28 -2.75
CA PRO A 418 6.21 -8.25 -3.85
C PRO A 418 5.52 -9.61 -4.04
N THR A 419 4.19 -9.63 -4.10
CA THR A 419 3.32 -10.80 -4.40
C THR A 419 3.29 -11.20 -5.89
N LYS A 420 4.40 -11.03 -6.61
CA LYS A 420 4.38 -10.85 -8.07
C LYS A 420 4.42 -12.10 -8.97
N PHE A 421 4.35 -13.31 -8.42
CA PHE A 421 4.52 -14.52 -9.24
C PHE A 421 3.53 -15.62 -8.90
N SER A 422 2.30 -15.47 -9.39
CA SER A 422 1.40 -16.59 -9.69
C SER A 422 1.15 -16.60 -11.20
N VAL A 423 1.62 -17.67 -11.85
CA VAL A 423 1.40 -17.96 -13.29
C VAL A 423 0.02 -18.59 -13.47
#